data_AF-A0A356DXL5-F1
#
_entry.id   AF-A0A356DXL5-F1
#
_cell.length_a   1.000
_cell.length_b   1.000
_cell.length_c   1.000
_cell.angle_alpha   90.00
_cell.angle_beta   90.00
_cell.angle_gamma   90.00
#
_symmetry.space_group_name_H-M   'P 1'
#
loop_
_entity.id
_entity.type
_entity.pdbx_description
1 polymer ?
#
loop_
_entity_poly.entity_id
_entity_poly.type
_entity_poly.pdbx_seq_one_letter_code
_entity_poly.pdbx_strand_id
1 'polypeptide(L)'
;MRVLISSTYFYPYSSGLSVYAFRLAESLAERGHDVVVLTSQFNDELDRLQEYGKLKIVRVPVLAKLSKGVLMPTLYKIARKWI
;
A
#
# COMPACT_ATOMS: atom_id res chain seq x y z
N MET A 1 -0.48 -17.77 -3.92
CA MET A 1 0.68 -17.46 -3.04
C MET A 1 0.37 -16.18 -2.25
N ARG A 2 1.04 -15.94 -1.12
CA ARG A 2 0.97 -14.65 -0.40
C ARG A 2 1.98 -13.67 -1.00
N VAL A 3 1.54 -12.46 -1.33
CA VAL A 3 2.38 -11.42 -1.92
C VAL A 3 2.18 -10.11 -1.15
N LEU A 4 3.28 -9.60 -0.59
CA LEU A 4 3.31 -8.28 0.05
C LEU A 4 4.00 -7.30 -0.89
N ILE A 5 3.26 -6.31 -1.39
CA ILE A 5 3.79 -5.22 -2.21
C ILE A 5 3.99 -4.02 -1.32
N SER A 6 5.19 -3.43 -1.30
CA SER A 6 5.42 -2.15 -0.63
C SER A 6 5.62 -1.05 -1.66
N SER A 7 4.86 0.04 -1.55
CA SER A 7 4.99 1.23 -2.39
C SER A 7 4.70 2.47 -1.57
N THR A 8 5.56 3.49 -1.66
CA THR A 8 5.38 4.74 -0.90
C THR A 8 4.03 5.39 -1.14
N TYR A 9 3.57 5.40 -2.40
CA TYR A 9 2.24 5.85 -2.77
C TYR A 9 1.51 4.74 -3.52
N PHE A 10 0.21 4.66 -3.28
CA PHE A 10 -0.68 3.70 -3.91
C PHE A 10 -2.08 4.30 -4.01
N TYR A 11 -3.03 3.54 -4.55
CA TYR A 11 -4.43 3.96 -4.68
C TYR A 11 -4.98 4.64 -3.40
N PRO A 12 -5.64 5.80 -3.50
CA PRO A 12 -6.06 6.51 -4.72
C PRO A 12 -5.03 7.52 -5.27
N TYR A 13 -3.78 7.55 -4.78
CA TYR A 13 -2.75 8.42 -5.35
C TYR A 13 -2.41 8.01 -6.78
N SER A 14 -2.50 8.96 -7.72
CA SER A 14 -2.28 8.71 -9.15
C SER A 14 -0.95 9.29 -9.64
N SER A 15 -0.08 8.41 -10.12
CA SER A 15 1.19 8.68 -10.79
C SER A 15 1.52 7.48 -11.68
N GLY A 16 2.48 7.61 -12.61
CA GLY A 16 2.88 6.49 -13.46
C GLY A 16 3.24 5.23 -12.66
N LEU A 17 4.03 5.40 -11.59
CA LEU A 17 4.44 4.28 -10.73
C LEU A 17 3.27 3.69 -9.93
N SER A 18 2.45 4.53 -9.29
CA SER A 18 1.35 4.02 -8.44
C SER A 18 0.24 3.36 -9.26
N VAL A 19 -0.04 3.84 -10.48
CA VAL A 19 -0.99 3.21 -11.40
C VAL A 19 -0.46 1.86 -11.88
N TYR A 20 0.82 1.76 -12.22
CA TYR A 20 1.41 0.48 -12.62
C TYR A 20 1.41 -0.53 -11.46
N ALA A 21 1.82 -0.10 -10.27
CA ALA A 21 1.80 -0.93 -9.07
C ALA A 21 0.38 -1.43 -8.76
N PHE A 22 -0.63 -0.57 -8.93
CA PHE A 22 -2.04 -0.93 -8.74
C PHE A 22 -2.49 -2.01 -9.73
N ARG A 23 -2.24 -1.80 -11.03
CA ARG A 23 -2.57 -2.80 -12.08
C ARG A 23 -1.88 -4.13 -11.84
N LEU A 24 -0.60 -4.10 -11.45
CA LEU A 24 0.15 -5.32 -11.13
C LEU A 24 -0.45 -6.06 -9.94
N ALA A 25 -0.77 -5.33 -8.86
CA ALA A 25 -1.40 -5.91 -7.67
C ALA A 25 -2.75 -6.54 -8.01
N GLU A 26 -3.59 -5.83 -8.76
CA GLU A 26 -4.91 -6.28 -9.19
C GLU A 26 -4.80 -7.55 -10.04
N SER A 27 -3.94 -7.58 -11.06
CA SER A 27 -3.73 -8.76 -11.89
C SER A 27 -3.18 -9.97 -11.12
N LEU A 28 -2.34 -9.75 -10.11
CA LEU A 28 -1.90 -10.83 -9.21
C LEU A 28 -3.07 -11.37 -8.38
N ALA A 29 -3.91 -10.50 -7.83
CA ALA A 29 -5.07 -10.92 -7.07
C ALA A 29 -6.12 -11.64 -7.93
N GLU A 30 -6.32 -11.20 -9.18
CA GLU A 30 -7.17 -11.86 -10.16
C GLU A 30 -6.71 -13.28 -10.49
N ARG A 31 -5.39 -13.50 -10.53
CA ARG A 31 -4.78 -14.84 -10.68
C ARG A 31 -4.84 -15.71 -9.43
N GLY A 32 -5.51 -15.25 -8.37
CA GLY A 32 -5.74 -16.03 -7.14
C GLY A 32 -4.63 -15.92 -6.10
N HIS A 33 -3.74 -14.92 -6.20
CA HIS A 33 -2.79 -14.62 -5.14
C HIS A 33 -3.45 -13.80 -4.02
N ASP A 34 -3.04 -14.02 -2.77
CA ASP A 34 -3.45 -13.19 -1.62
C ASP A 34 -2.50 -11.99 -1.57
N VAL A 35 -3.00 -10.83 -2.03
CA VAL A 35 -2.19 -9.63 -2.25
C VAL A 35 -2.50 -8.59 -1.18
N VAL A 36 -1.45 -8.19 -0.46
CA VAL A 36 -1.49 -7.09 0.50
C VAL A 36 -0.57 -5.99 -0.01
N VAL A 37 -1.05 -4.76 0.01
CA VAL A 37 -0.29 -3.57 -0.40
C VAL A 37 -0.02 -2.70 0.81
N LEU A 38 1.24 -2.57 1.19
CA LEU A 38 1.70 -1.69 2.26
C LEU A 38 2.13 -0.34 1.67
N THR A 39 1.42 0.72 2.04
CA THR A 39 1.63 2.07 1.48
C THR A 39 1.61 3.14 2.57
N SER A 40 1.98 4.37 2.25
CA SER A 40 1.85 5.48 3.18
C SER A 40 0.39 5.95 3.33
N GLN A 41 0.02 6.39 4.53
CA GLN A 41 -1.21 7.16 4.76
C GLN A 41 -0.95 8.61 4.31
N PHE A 42 -0.81 8.82 3.00
CA PHE A 42 -0.49 10.14 2.45
C PHE A 42 -1.63 11.17 2.63
N ASN A 43 -2.87 10.69 2.79
CA ASN A 43 -4.06 11.45 3.19
C ASN A 43 -4.64 10.77 4.44
N ASP A 44 -4.83 11.54 5.51
CA ASP A 44 -5.32 11.06 6.81
C ASP A 44 -6.81 10.71 6.81
N GLU A 45 -7.58 11.16 5.81
CA GLU A 45 -8.99 10.79 5.61
C GLU A 45 -9.15 9.36 5.08
N LEU A 46 -8.06 8.74 4.58
CA LEU A 46 -8.11 7.38 4.07
C LEU A 46 -7.98 6.36 5.20
N ASP A 47 -8.79 5.30 5.11
CA ASP A 47 -8.73 4.18 6.04
C ASP A 47 -7.35 3.53 6.09
N ARG A 48 -6.90 3.19 7.30
CA ARG A 48 -5.61 2.51 7.52
C ARG A 48 -5.59 1.08 6.99
N LEU A 49 -6.74 0.43 6.92
CA LEU A 49 -6.93 -0.84 6.26
C LEU A 49 -8.15 -0.69 5.36
N GLN A 50 -7.97 -0.91 4.07
CA GLN A 50 -9.04 -0.85 3.09
C GLN A 50 -9.00 -2.11 2.24
N GLU A 51 -10.16 -2.74 2.08
CA GLU A 51 -10.35 -3.76 1.06
C GLU A 51 -10.81 -3.08 -0.23
N TYR A 52 -10.08 -3.30 -1.32
CA TYR A 52 -10.40 -2.77 -2.64
C TYR A 52 -10.40 -3.90 -3.64
N GLY A 53 -11.60 -4.31 -4.08
CA GLY A 53 -11.75 -5.53 -4.88
C GLY A 53 -11.19 -6.73 -4.12
N LYS A 54 -10.15 -7.37 -4.68
CA LYS A 54 -9.43 -8.51 -4.06
C LYS A 54 -8.14 -8.10 -3.32
N LEU A 55 -7.87 -6.80 -3.21
CA LEU A 55 -6.66 -6.26 -2.57
C LEU A 55 -6.93 -5.85 -1.13
N LYS A 56 -5.95 -6.08 -0.25
CA LYS A 56 -5.89 -5.45 1.08
C LYS A 56 -4.86 -4.33 1.06
N ILE A 57 -5.31 -3.09 1.17
CA ILE A 57 -4.44 -1.90 1.19
C ILE A 57 -4.25 -1.49 2.65
N VAL A 58 -3.00 -1.53 3.10
CA VAL A 58 -2.57 -1.22 4.46
C VAL A 58 -1.78 0.08 4.42
N ARG A 59 -2.34 1.14 5.01
CA ARG A 59 -1.73 2.46 5.06
C ARG A 59 -1.01 2.67 6.39
N VAL A 60 0.27 3.01 6.28
CA VAL A 60 1.16 3.26 7.41
C VAL A 60 1.17 4.76 7.72
N PRO A 61 0.93 5.17 8.97
CA PRO A 61 0.95 6.57 9.37
C PRO A 61 2.28 7.26 8.99
N VAL A 62 2.16 8.45 8.43
CA VAL A 62 3.30 9.28 8.02
C VAL A 62 3.60 10.28 9.13
N LEU A 63 4.83 10.26 9.65
CA LEU A 63 5.29 11.24 10.63
C LEU A 63 5.66 12.57 9.96
N ALA A 64 6.34 12.52 8.82
CA ALA A 64 6.78 13.70 8.08
C ALA A 64 6.96 13.37 6.60
N LYS A 65 6.85 14.41 5.76
CA LYS A 65 7.09 14.35 4.31
C LYS A 65 8.29 15.22 3.96
N LEU A 66 9.19 14.70 3.12
CA LEU A 66 10.33 15.45 2.58
C LEU A 66 10.29 15.34 1.05
N SER A 67 9.81 16.40 0.39
CA SER A 67 9.47 16.37 -1.04
C SER A 67 8.48 15.22 -1.34
N LYS A 68 8.88 14.20 -2.11
CA LYS A 68 8.11 12.98 -2.38
C LYS A 68 8.43 11.81 -1.42
N GLY A 69 9.39 11.99 -0.52
CA GLY A 69 9.69 11.01 0.53
C GLY A 69 8.74 11.12 1.71
N VAL A 70 8.52 10.00 2.40
CA VAL A 70 7.71 9.93 3.63
C VAL A 70 8.47 9.17 4.71
N LEU A 71 8.35 9.63 5.95
CA LEU A 71 8.87 8.94 7.13
C LEU A 71 7.73 8.19 7.82
N MET A 72 7.87 6.87 7.94
CA MET A 72 6.86 5.95 8.48
C MET A 72 7.47 5.12 9.63
N PRO A 73 7.64 5.66 10.84
CA PRO A 73 8.35 4.97 11.93
C PRO A 73 7.73 3.63 12.34
N THR A 74 6.42 3.48 12.13
CA THR A 74 5.67 2.25 12.46
C THR A 74 5.67 1.21 11.34
N LEU A 75 6.35 1.47 10.21
CA LEU A 75 6.39 0.59 9.03
C LEU A 75 6.76 -0.84 9.40
N TYR A 76 7.87 -1.03 10.12
CA TYR A 76 8.35 -2.36 10.51
C TYR A 76 7.34 -3.13 11.38
N LYS A 77 6.70 -2.43 12.33
CA LYS A 77 5.69 -3.04 13.22
C LYS A 77 4.44 -3.48 12.45
N ILE A 78 4.01 -2.69 11.46
CA ILE A 78 2.84 -3.02 10.63
C ILE A 78 3.20 -4.12 9.63
N ALA A 79 4.35 -4.04 8.97
CA ALA A 79 4.81 -5.03 7.99
C ALA A 79 4.85 -6.45 8.59
N ARG A 80 5.32 -6.62 9.82
CA ARG A 80 5.36 -7.92 10.52
C ARG A 80 3.99 -8.59 10.72
N LYS A 81 2.87 -7.88 10.57
CA LYS A 81 1.53 -8.49 10.62
C LYS A 81 1.12 -9.14 9.31
N TRP A 82 1.83 -8.85 8.22
CA TRP A 82 1.48 -9.23 6.85
C TRP A 82 2.57 -10.05 6.14
N ILE A 83 3.70 -10.28 6.82
CA ILE A 83 4.73 -11.26 6.48
C ILE A 83 4.36 -12.56 7.18
#